data_AF-R7VD67-F1
#
_entry.id   AF-R7VD67-F1
#
_cell.length_a   1.000
_cell.length_b   1.000
_cell.length_c   1.000
_cell.angle_alpha   90.00
_cell.angle_beta   90.00
_cell.angle_gamma   90.00
#
_symmetry.space_group_name_H-M   'P 1'
#
loop_
_entity.id
_entity.type
_entity.pdbx_description
1 polymer ?
#
loop_
_entity_poly.entity_id
_entity_poly.type
_entity_poly.pdbx_seq_one_letter_code
_entity_poly.pdbx_strand_id
1 'polypeptide(L)'
;MCSLGLILLLAFQTYDVTPSYAPGVMDPPMLATQNPVCSNEFFRKFITEHHRYPDAIKWNANYTDFSPLLCHVRSQNIKQCMKRKNIQKIAVYGASNVNRYGLQLAETLKRIGFVCNQTKRENRQPIHRIDLDYFAAGNKTLRSLMVAGSDYFCTGCSSYQITCKSKDSDDVNIEFISTENVNTTKLVLKNSTVAPTYEHFIFDVYLKKSFPDLNIFFLPMNHIKRQPIERFVREFPVTLLPLVKKVKPPTSDFFFIPGTSEFEECRTGGAEKYKYYLWHGLLASDAIRKLNAQLFSILETDIINGEVSSFLDLAEVTSSLIHMCADGSHFHDKWYFIFWKVFLNVYCHED
;
A
#
# COMPACT_ATOMS: atom_id res chain seq x y z
N MET A 1 42.41 -60.05 30.57
CA MET A 1 42.83 -58.66 30.83
C MET A 1 41.68 -57.75 30.42
N CYS A 2 40.98 -57.19 31.41
CA CYS A 2 39.91 -56.24 31.21
C CYS A 2 40.48 -54.88 30.81
N SER A 3 39.86 -54.20 29.84
CA SER A 3 39.94 -52.75 29.72
C SER A 3 38.53 -52.21 29.55
N LEU A 4 38.13 -51.42 30.54
CA LEU A 4 36.83 -50.77 30.65
C LEU A 4 36.65 -49.70 29.57
N GLY A 5 35.40 -49.54 29.13
CA GLY A 5 34.96 -48.42 28.31
C GLY A 5 34.91 -47.10 29.09
N LEU A 6 35.01 -46.00 28.34
CA LEU A 6 34.67 -44.67 28.81
C LEU A 6 33.59 -44.12 27.88
N ILE A 7 32.34 -44.21 28.33
CA ILE A 7 31.20 -43.50 27.73
C ILE A 7 31.16 -42.13 28.39
N LEU A 8 31.39 -41.08 27.60
CA LEU A 8 31.20 -39.71 28.05
C LEU A 8 29.69 -39.41 28.06
N LEU A 9 29.05 -39.57 29.23
CA LEU A 9 27.72 -39.03 29.50
C LEU A 9 27.87 -37.55 29.86
N LEU A 10 27.51 -36.67 28.94
CA LEU A 10 27.28 -35.25 29.26
C LEU A 10 26.01 -35.18 30.12
N ALA A 11 26.20 -34.97 31.42
CA ALA A 11 25.14 -34.69 32.36
C ALA A 11 24.54 -33.31 32.04
N PHE A 12 23.30 -33.28 31.56
CA PHE A 12 22.49 -32.08 31.60
C PHE A 12 22.19 -31.77 33.07
N GLN A 13 22.64 -30.61 33.55
CA GLN A 13 22.09 -30.03 34.77
C GLN A 13 20.62 -29.72 34.52
N THR A 14 19.73 -30.56 35.02
CA THR A 14 18.33 -30.21 35.22
C THR A 14 18.28 -29.22 36.37
N TYR A 15 18.14 -27.93 36.05
CA TYR A 15 17.78 -26.94 37.05
C TYR A 15 16.35 -27.23 37.48
N ASP A 16 16.20 -27.80 38.69
CA ASP A 16 14.95 -27.80 39.43
C ASP A 16 14.59 -26.35 39.75
N VAL A 17 13.75 -25.72 38.92
CA VAL A 17 13.07 -24.47 39.28
C VAL A 17 11.76 -24.86 39.94
N THR A 18 11.83 -25.33 41.18
CA THR A 18 10.67 -25.33 42.06
C THR A 18 10.41 -23.88 42.50
N PRO A 19 9.23 -23.30 42.24
CA PRO A 19 8.91 -21.98 42.76
C PRO A 19 8.76 -22.08 44.28
N SER A 20 9.70 -21.50 45.01
CA SER A 20 9.57 -21.22 46.44
C SER A 20 8.46 -20.17 46.62
N TYR A 21 7.22 -20.61 46.78
CA TYR A 21 6.13 -19.76 47.24
C TYR A 21 6.33 -19.45 48.73
N ALA A 22 7.11 -18.41 49.02
CA ALA A 22 7.03 -17.73 50.30
C ALA A 22 5.70 -16.95 50.32
N PRO A 23 4.78 -17.21 51.27
CA PRO A 23 3.53 -16.47 51.35
C PRO A 23 3.83 -15.07 51.89
N GLY A 24 3.56 -14.03 51.09
CA GLY A 24 3.48 -12.66 51.60
C GLY A 24 4.31 -11.59 50.89
N VAL A 25 5.00 -11.89 49.78
CA VAL A 25 5.52 -10.84 48.90
C VAL A 25 4.69 -10.88 47.62
N MET A 26 3.66 -10.02 47.55
CA MET A 26 3.10 -9.67 46.26
C MET A 26 4.21 -8.99 45.47
N ASP A 27 4.77 -9.69 44.49
CA ASP A 27 5.42 -9.00 43.39
C ASP A 27 4.43 -7.93 42.91
N PRO A 28 4.84 -6.65 42.83
CA PRO A 28 3.99 -5.64 42.23
C PRO A 28 3.57 -6.18 40.87
N PRO A 29 2.30 -6.07 40.46
CA PRO A 29 1.92 -6.46 39.11
C PRO A 29 2.88 -5.71 38.20
N MET A 30 3.79 -6.44 37.54
CA MET A 30 4.55 -5.90 36.43
C MET A 30 3.47 -5.35 35.51
N LEU A 31 3.29 -4.04 35.53
CA LEU A 31 2.39 -3.32 34.65
C LEU A 31 2.77 -3.82 33.27
N ALA A 32 1.95 -4.70 32.70
CA ALA A 32 2.14 -5.17 31.35
C ALA A 32 2.26 -3.91 30.52
N THR A 33 3.46 -3.61 30.04
CA THR A 33 3.74 -2.36 29.33
C THR A 33 2.82 -2.40 28.13
N GLN A 34 1.75 -1.62 28.17
CA GLN A 34 0.76 -1.62 27.13
C GLN A 34 1.51 -1.23 25.85
N ASN A 35 1.49 -2.10 24.84
CA ASN A 35 2.18 -1.84 23.58
C ASN A 35 1.83 -0.41 23.10
N PRO A 36 2.78 0.34 22.51
CA PRO A 36 2.50 1.69 22.01
C PRO A 36 1.36 1.70 20.98
N VAL A 37 0.76 2.86 20.74
CA VAL A 37 -0.23 3.02 19.67
C VAL A 37 0.48 3.00 18.32
N CYS A 38 -0.08 2.31 17.33
CA CYS A 38 0.44 2.36 15.97
C CYS A 38 0.21 3.76 15.37
N SER A 39 1.28 4.43 14.97
CA SER A 39 1.28 5.75 14.32
C SER A 39 2.35 5.83 13.23
N ASN A 40 2.32 6.87 12.40
CA ASN A 40 3.39 7.08 11.41
C ASN A 40 4.76 7.29 12.08
N GLU A 41 4.78 7.96 13.23
CA GLU A 41 6.01 8.14 14.03
C GLU A 41 6.52 6.79 14.55
N PHE A 42 5.63 5.95 15.10
CA PHE A 42 5.99 4.60 15.54
C PHE A 42 6.64 3.80 14.39
N PHE A 43 6.02 3.80 13.21
CA PHE A 43 6.56 3.06 12.06
C PHE A 43 7.90 3.60 11.60
N ARG A 44 8.06 4.94 11.54
CA ARG A 44 9.35 5.55 11.20
C ARG A 44 10.42 5.15 12.20
N LYS A 45 10.15 5.28 13.50
CA LYS A 45 11.08 4.91 14.57
C LYS A 45 11.47 3.43 14.49
N PHE A 46 10.49 2.54 14.32
CA PHE A 46 10.74 1.12 14.16
C PHE A 46 11.67 0.83 12.96
N ILE A 47 11.40 1.46 11.81
CA ILE A 47 12.24 1.30 10.61
C ILE A 47 13.65 1.84 10.86
N THR A 48 13.79 2.99 11.53
CA THR A 48 15.10 3.55 11.90
C THR A 48 15.90 2.60 12.80
N GLU A 49 15.26 1.91 13.74
CA GLU A 49 15.92 1.02 14.70
C GLU A 49 16.19 -0.39 14.15
N HIS A 50 15.32 -0.89 13.26
CA HIS A 50 15.33 -2.29 12.85
C HIS A 50 15.60 -2.54 11.36
N HIS A 51 15.64 -1.49 10.53
CA HIS A 51 15.89 -1.61 9.09
C HIS A 51 14.93 -2.59 8.38
N ARG A 52 13.66 -2.61 8.80
CA ARG A 52 12.57 -3.43 8.23
C ARG A 52 11.20 -2.94 8.68
N TYR A 53 10.13 -3.43 8.03
CA TYR A 53 8.77 -3.29 8.54
C TYR A 53 8.49 -4.25 9.71
N PRO A 54 7.54 -3.90 10.61
CA PRO A 54 6.94 -4.88 11.50
C PRO A 54 6.23 -5.97 10.70
N ASP A 55 6.63 -7.22 10.89
CA ASP A 55 6.22 -8.40 10.13
C ASP A 55 5.39 -9.40 10.95
N ALA A 56 5.51 -9.37 12.28
CA ALA A 56 4.68 -10.16 13.15
C ALA A 56 3.29 -9.52 13.31
N ILE A 57 2.33 -9.94 12.47
CA ILE A 57 0.97 -9.39 12.41
C ILE A 57 -0.02 -10.23 13.21
N LYS A 58 -0.76 -9.57 14.09
CA LYS A 58 -1.88 -10.16 14.84
C LYS A 58 -3.20 -9.77 14.19
N TRP A 59 -3.88 -10.79 13.67
CA TRP A 59 -5.27 -10.69 13.26
C TRP A 59 -6.20 -10.94 14.44
N ASN A 60 -7.33 -10.21 14.49
CA ASN A 60 -8.39 -10.60 15.42
C ASN A 60 -9.12 -11.87 14.92
N ALA A 61 -9.80 -12.58 15.82
CA ALA A 61 -10.40 -13.89 15.52
C ALA A 61 -11.42 -13.87 14.36
N ASN A 62 -12.07 -12.72 14.12
CA ASN A 62 -13.09 -12.57 13.08
C ASN A 62 -12.55 -11.97 11.77
N TYR A 63 -11.24 -11.71 11.71
CA TYR A 63 -10.56 -11.00 10.62
C TYR A 63 -11.30 -9.73 10.23
N THR A 64 -11.53 -8.84 11.19
CA THR A 64 -12.14 -7.50 11.02
C THR A 64 -11.20 -6.37 11.44
N ASP A 65 -10.01 -6.72 11.93
CA ASP A 65 -8.95 -5.81 12.31
C ASP A 65 -7.61 -6.55 12.36
N PHE A 66 -6.51 -5.80 12.22
CA PHE A 66 -5.15 -6.30 12.41
C PHE A 66 -4.26 -5.23 13.04
N SER A 67 -3.23 -5.66 13.77
CA SER A 67 -2.14 -4.81 14.21
C SER A 67 -0.82 -5.59 14.21
N PRO A 68 0.34 -4.92 14.06
CA PRO A 68 1.60 -5.51 14.47
C PRO A 68 1.55 -5.98 15.93
N LEU A 69 2.33 -6.99 16.31
CA LEU A 69 2.42 -7.42 17.72
C LEU A 69 3.03 -6.36 18.64
N LEU A 70 3.81 -5.44 18.08
CA LEU A 70 4.57 -4.43 18.82
C LEU A 70 3.82 -3.10 19.03
N CYS A 71 2.65 -2.93 18.42
CA CYS A 71 1.80 -1.77 18.64
C CYS A 71 0.32 -2.18 18.59
N HIS A 72 -0.58 -1.32 19.04
CA HIS A 72 -2.01 -1.54 18.88
C HIS A 72 -2.65 -0.40 18.09
N VAL A 73 -3.57 -0.75 17.18
CA VAL A 73 -4.30 0.24 16.39
C VAL A 73 -5.42 0.82 17.26
N ARG A 74 -5.38 2.12 17.52
CA ARG A 74 -6.40 2.84 18.28
C ARG A 74 -7.38 3.51 17.33
N SER A 75 -8.69 3.28 17.54
CA SER A 75 -9.75 3.92 16.76
C SER A 75 -9.66 5.45 16.86
N GLN A 76 -9.76 6.14 15.72
CA GLN A 76 -9.73 7.60 15.60
C GLN A 76 -11.05 8.14 15.05
N ASN A 77 -11.32 9.43 15.31
CA ASN A 77 -12.39 10.15 14.63
C ASN A 77 -11.90 10.60 13.25
N ILE A 78 -12.11 9.75 12.23
CA ILE A 78 -11.61 9.98 10.88
C ILE A 78 -12.13 11.28 10.26
N LYS A 79 -13.40 11.63 10.50
CA LYS A 79 -14.01 12.86 9.96
C LYS A 79 -13.34 14.11 10.57
N GLN A 80 -13.13 14.12 11.88
CA GLN A 80 -12.44 15.21 12.56
C GLN A 80 -10.96 15.30 12.14
N CYS A 81 -10.30 14.15 11.98
CA CYS A 81 -8.93 14.06 11.48
C CYS A 81 -8.79 14.68 10.08
N MET A 82 -9.67 14.32 9.13
CA MET A 82 -9.65 14.89 7.78
C MET A 82 -9.83 16.40 7.80
N LYS A 83 -10.75 16.92 8.61
CA LYS A 83 -10.92 18.37 8.82
C LYS A 83 -9.66 19.02 9.39
N ARG A 84 -9.08 18.45 10.46
CA ARG A 84 -7.86 18.96 11.11
C ARG A 84 -6.65 18.97 10.18
N LYS A 85 -6.48 17.93 9.38
CA LYS A 85 -5.41 17.80 8.38
C LYS A 85 -5.74 18.49 7.05
N ASN A 86 -6.91 19.15 6.94
CA ASN A 86 -7.40 19.81 5.74
C ASN A 86 -7.38 18.90 4.48
N ILE A 87 -7.81 17.64 4.64
CA ILE A 87 -7.83 16.66 3.54
C ILE A 87 -9.10 16.86 2.73
N GLN A 88 -8.96 17.37 1.51
CA GLN A 88 -10.04 17.59 0.55
C GLN A 88 -9.86 16.78 -0.74
N LYS A 89 -8.63 16.31 -1.02
CA LYS A 89 -8.28 15.52 -2.20
C LYS A 89 -7.38 14.36 -1.83
N ILE A 90 -7.82 13.14 -2.16
CA ILE A 90 -7.06 11.91 -1.97
C ILE A 90 -6.82 11.29 -3.34
N ALA A 91 -5.57 11.02 -3.71
CA ALA A 91 -5.26 10.27 -4.91
C ALA A 91 -4.69 8.89 -4.56
N VAL A 92 -5.22 7.87 -5.23
CA VAL A 92 -4.79 6.47 -5.07
C VAL A 92 -4.23 5.97 -6.40
N TYR A 93 -2.98 5.51 -6.39
CA TYR A 93 -2.22 5.18 -7.60
C TYR A 93 -1.93 3.68 -7.69
N GLY A 94 -2.29 3.09 -8.83
CA GLY A 94 -1.87 1.74 -9.19
C GLY A 94 -2.79 1.07 -10.21
N ALA A 95 -2.88 -0.27 -10.15
CA ALA A 95 -3.58 -1.08 -11.14
C ALA A 95 -4.89 -1.69 -10.60
N SER A 96 -5.23 -2.92 -10.97
CA SER A 96 -6.55 -3.52 -10.72
C SER A 96 -6.88 -3.71 -9.24
N ASN A 97 -5.90 -4.13 -8.42
CA ASN A 97 -6.05 -4.18 -6.96
C ASN A 97 -6.37 -2.80 -6.37
N VAL A 98 -5.83 -1.75 -6.97
CA VAL A 98 -5.89 -0.38 -6.47
C VAL A 98 -7.18 0.32 -6.84
N ASN A 99 -7.78 -0.06 -7.96
CA ASN A 99 -9.17 0.28 -8.26
C ASN A 99 -10.09 -0.14 -7.09
N ARG A 100 -9.92 -1.35 -6.54
CA ARG A 100 -10.69 -1.83 -5.38
C ARG A 100 -10.40 -1.04 -4.11
N TYR A 101 -9.14 -0.66 -3.86
CA TYR A 101 -8.80 0.25 -2.77
C TYR A 101 -9.53 1.60 -2.92
N GLY A 102 -9.48 2.26 -4.08
CA GLY A 102 -10.17 3.55 -4.27
C GLY A 102 -11.69 3.49 -4.06
N LEU A 103 -12.36 2.44 -4.56
CA LEU A 103 -13.80 2.22 -4.35
C LEU A 103 -14.10 1.99 -2.87
N GLN A 104 -13.29 1.17 -2.21
CA GLN A 104 -13.51 0.82 -0.82
C GLN A 104 -13.17 1.97 0.15
N LEU A 105 -12.31 2.91 -0.23
CA LEU A 105 -12.11 4.16 0.50
C LEU A 105 -13.40 4.97 0.52
N ALA A 106 -14.06 5.12 -0.62
CA ALA A 106 -15.34 5.82 -0.70
C ALA A 106 -16.42 5.12 0.13
N GLU A 107 -16.51 3.78 0.09
CA GLU A 107 -17.41 3.02 0.96
C GLU A 107 -17.08 3.18 2.45
N THR A 108 -15.80 3.29 2.81
CA THR A 108 -15.37 3.58 4.19
C THR A 108 -15.84 4.97 4.63
N LEU A 109 -15.74 5.97 3.75
CA LEU A 109 -16.26 7.31 4.01
C LEU A 109 -17.79 7.35 4.14
N LYS A 110 -18.51 6.57 3.32
CA LYS A 110 -19.97 6.45 3.44
C LYS A 110 -20.39 5.96 4.83
N ARG A 111 -19.67 4.96 5.37
CA ARG A 111 -19.95 4.39 6.70
C ARG A 111 -19.74 5.37 7.86
N ILE A 112 -18.96 6.43 7.67
CA ILE A 112 -18.77 7.50 8.67
C ILE A 112 -19.58 8.77 8.36
N GLY A 113 -20.57 8.66 7.46
CA GLY A 113 -21.60 9.69 7.23
C GLY A 113 -21.41 10.57 5.98
N PHE A 114 -20.49 10.24 5.08
CA PHE A 114 -20.38 10.94 3.78
C PHE A 114 -21.37 10.38 2.75
N VAL A 115 -21.74 11.21 1.78
CA VAL A 115 -22.47 10.79 0.58
C VAL A 115 -21.50 10.81 -0.60
N CYS A 116 -21.04 9.63 -1.03
CA CYS A 116 -20.05 9.48 -2.09
C CYS A 116 -20.68 9.06 -3.42
N ASN A 117 -20.42 9.83 -4.48
CA ASN A 117 -20.85 9.53 -5.85
C ASN A 117 -19.67 9.62 -6.82
N GLN A 118 -19.58 8.67 -7.74
CA GLN A 118 -18.63 8.76 -8.84
C GLN A 118 -19.07 9.87 -9.79
N THR A 119 -18.22 10.88 -9.97
CA THR A 119 -18.51 12.07 -10.77
C THR A 119 -17.88 12.02 -12.16
N LYS A 120 -16.77 11.29 -12.31
CA LYS A 120 -16.10 11.06 -13.61
C LYS A 120 -15.50 9.66 -13.68
N ARG A 121 -15.33 9.17 -14.91
CA ARG A 121 -14.63 7.92 -15.22
C ARG A 121 -13.97 8.04 -16.58
N GLU A 122 -12.75 7.52 -16.66
CA GLU A 122 -11.97 7.40 -17.89
C GLU A 122 -12.66 6.42 -18.85
N ASN A 123 -13.06 6.90 -20.03
CA ASN A 123 -13.73 6.08 -21.03
C ASN A 123 -12.74 5.55 -22.07
N ARG A 124 -12.11 4.42 -21.77
CA ARG A 124 -11.11 3.78 -22.64
C ARG A 124 -11.76 3.14 -23.87
N GLN A 125 -11.87 3.90 -24.95
CA GLN A 125 -12.41 3.45 -26.23
C GLN A 125 -11.42 3.82 -27.37
N PRO A 126 -10.81 2.84 -28.08
CA PRO A 126 -10.93 1.38 -27.88
C PRO A 126 -10.42 0.92 -26.51
N ILE A 127 -10.88 -0.27 -26.07
CA ILE A 127 -10.45 -0.90 -24.82
C ILE A 127 -8.91 -0.90 -24.79
N HIS A 128 -8.33 -0.57 -23.64
CA HIS A 128 -6.89 -0.38 -23.39
C HIS A 128 -6.27 0.97 -23.81
N ARG A 129 -6.95 1.80 -24.60
CA ARG A 129 -6.42 3.10 -24.98
C ARG A 129 -6.79 4.16 -23.95
N ILE A 130 -5.82 5.01 -23.58
CA ILE A 130 -6.04 6.09 -22.61
C ILE A 130 -7.07 7.10 -23.12
N ASP A 131 -7.94 7.57 -22.23
CA ASP A 131 -8.88 8.65 -22.53
C ASP A 131 -8.21 10.02 -22.36
N LEU A 132 -7.82 10.63 -23.46
CA LEU A 132 -7.17 11.94 -23.46
C LEU A 132 -8.09 13.06 -22.98
N ASP A 133 -9.41 12.92 -23.16
CA ASP A 133 -10.39 13.94 -22.78
C ASP A 133 -10.62 13.94 -21.26
N TYR A 134 -10.59 12.77 -20.63
CA TYR A 134 -10.56 12.64 -19.16
C TYR A 134 -9.39 13.44 -18.56
N PHE A 135 -8.17 13.21 -19.06
CA PHE A 135 -6.97 13.85 -18.54
C PHE A 135 -6.79 15.31 -18.98
N ALA A 136 -7.44 15.73 -20.07
CA ALA A 136 -7.46 17.14 -20.46
C ALA A 136 -8.36 17.97 -19.52
N ALA A 137 -9.31 17.33 -18.84
CA ALA A 137 -10.23 17.96 -17.90
C ALA A 137 -10.92 19.23 -18.47
N GLY A 138 -11.28 19.19 -19.75
CA GLY A 138 -11.91 20.31 -20.48
C GLY A 138 -10.94 21.37 -21.04
N ASN A 139 -9.63 21.26 -20.79
CA ASN A 139 -8.63 22.16 -21.35
C ASN A 139 -8.30 21.80 -22.82
N LYS A 140 -8.89 22.54 -23.76
CA LYS A 140 -8.72 22.34 -25.21
C LYS A 140 -7.26 22.48 -25.68
N THR A 141 -6.51 23.41 -25.10
CA THR A 141 -5.09 23.62 -25.45
C THR A 141 -4.25 22.44 -25.00
N LEU A 142 -4.43 21.99 -23.77
CA LEU A 142 -3.73 20.79 -23.27
C LEU A 142 -4.11 19.57 -24.12
N ARG A 143 -5.40 19.38 -24.39
CA ARG A 143 -5.93 18.27 -25.19
C ARG A 143 -5.30 18.17 -26.58
N SER A 144 -5.06 19.31 -27.23
CA SER A 144 -4.48 19.33 -28.58
C SER A 144 -3.00 18.91 -28.60
N LEU A 145 -2.31 19.04 -27.47
CA LEU A 145 -0.91 18.61 -27.29
C LEU A 145 -0.79 17.14 -26.88
N MET A 146 -1.83 16.56 -26.30
CA MET A 146 -1.80 15.19 -25.79
C MET A 146 -1.88 14.15 -26.91
N VAL A 147 -1.04 13.13 -26.81
CA VAL A 147 -1.01 11.97 -27.71
C VAL A 147 -1.04 10.71 -26.85
N ALA A 148 -1.93 9.77 -27.21
CA ALA A 148 -1.93 8.44 -26.62
C ALA A 148 -0.68 7.68 -27.09
N GLY A 149 0.09 7.14 -26.15
CA GLY A 149 1.24 6.29 -26.48
C GLY A 149 0.92 4.82 -26.26
N SER A 150 1.59 4.15 -25.32
CA SER A 150 1.41 2.70 -25.11
C SER A 150 0.04 2.33 -24.55
N ASP A 151 -0.51 1.19 -24.97
CA ASP A 151 -1.79 0.69 -24.47
C ASP A 151 -1.69 0.14 -23.04
N TYR A 152 -2.76 0.25 -22.26
CA TYR A 152 -2.93 -0.40 -20.96
C TYR A 152 -2.97 -1.93 -21.09
N PHE A 153 -2.41 -2.68 -20.15
CA PHE A 153 -2.59 -4.13 -20.10
C PHE A 153 -3.91 -4.53 -19.43
N CYS A 154 -4.42 -3.69 -18.54
CA CYS A 154 -5.61 -3.93 -17.75
C CYS A 154 -6.86 -3.34 -18.41
N THR A 155 -7.89 -4.17 -18.56
CA THR A 155 -9.22 -3.76 -19.05
C THR A 155 -10.06 -3.06 -17.98
N GLY A 156 -9.92 -3.45 -16.71
CA GLY A 156 -10.75 -2.97 -15.59
C GLY A 156 -10.11 -1.86 -14.74
N CYS A 157 -9.06 -1.20 -15.24
CA CYS A 157 -8.29 -0.23 -14.49
C CYS A 157 -8.53 1.21 -14.93
N SER A 158 -9.70 1.55 -15.48
CA SER A 158 -10.02 2.95 -15.82
C SER A 158 -9.91 3.86 -14.60
N SER A 159 -9.27 5.02 -14.78
CA SER A 159 -9.22 6.08 -13.77
C SER A 159 -10.62 6.63 -13.49
N TYR A 160 -10.87 7.14 -12.28
CA TYR A 160 -12.16 7.74 -11.93
C TYR A 160 -12.05 8.74 -10.78
N GLN A 161 -13.06 9.60 -10.67
CA GLN A 161 -13.21 10.56 -9.59
C GLN A 161 -14.51 10.27 -8.83
N ILE A 162 -14.43 10.29 -7.51
CA ILE A 162 -15.55 10.19 -6.57
C ILE A 162 -15.55 11.44 -5.70
N THR A 163 -16.71 12.10 -5.60
CA THR A 163 -16.91 13.21 -4.65
C THR A 163 -17.73 12.69 -3.48
N CYS A 164 -17.17 12.80 -2.28
CA CYS A 164 -17.77 12.45 -1.01
C CYS A 164 -18.17 13.73 -0.27
N LYS A 165 -19.47 13.98 -0.16
CA LYS A 165 -20.01 15.16 0.51
C LYS A 165 -20.34 14.88 1.96
N SER A 166 -20.03 15.82 2.85
CA SER A 166 -20.40 15.74 4.27
C SER A 166 -21.20 16.96 4.69
N LYS A 167 -22.14 16.77 5.62
CA LYS A 167 -22.90 17.88 6.21
C LYS A 167 -22.11 18.66 7.27
N ASP A 168 -21.16 18.00 7.93
CA ASP A 168 -20.46 18.52 9.11
C ASP A 168 -18.93 18.58 8.93
N SER A 169 -18.46 18.48 7.68
CA SER A 169 -17.03 18.49 7.30
C SER A 169 -16.92 18.87 5.84
N ASP A 170 -15.73 19.28 5.40
CA ASP A 170 -15.43 19.58 4.00
C ASP A 170 -15.65 18.36 3.09
N ASP A 171 -15.96 18.64 1.83
CA ASP A 171 -16.07 17.63 0.78
C ASP A 171 -14.71 16.99 0.51
N VAL A 172 -14.69 15.67 0.35
CA VAL A 172 -13.48 14.90 0.01
C VAL A 172 -13.62 14.36 -1.41
N ASN A 173 -12.66 14.67 -2.28
CA ASN A 173 -12.58 14.15 -3.63
C ASN A 173 -11.53 13.04 -3.68
N ILE A 174 -11.95 11.83 -4.02
CA ILE A 174 -11.08 10.68 -4.22
C ILE A 174 -10.86 10.52 -5.72
N GLU A 175 -9.61 10.41 -6.14
CA GLU A 175 -9.26 10.03 -7.50
C GLU A 175 -8.43 8.75 -7.51
N PHE A 176 -8.89 7.75 -8.25
CA PHE A 176 -8.06 6.62 -8.63
C PHE A 176 -7.36 6.94 -9.95
N ILE A 177 -6.03 6.98 -9.94
CA ILE A 177 -5.20 7.23 -11.12
C ILE A 177 -4.52 5.92 -11.51
N SER A 178 -4.83 5.43 -12.70
CA SER A 178 -4.35 4.15 -13.19
C SER A 178 -2.88 4.20 -13.63
N THR A 179 -2.01 3.63 -12.81
CA THR A 179 -0.57 3.48 -13.08
C THR A 179 -0.21 2.00 -13.06
N GLU A 180 0.16 1.40 -14.19
CA GLU A 180 0.48 -0.04 -14.27
C GLU A 180 1.97 -0.35 -14.03
N ASN A 181 2.81 0.68 -14.14
CA ASN A 181 4.26 0.59 -13.96
C ASN A 181 4.78 1.96 -13.48
N VAL A 182 6.09 2.06 -13.24
CA VAL A 182 6.76 3.27 -12.72
C VAL A 182 7.35 4.16 -13.80
N ASN A 183 7.39 3.68 -15.03
CA ASN A 183 7.90 4.41 -16.19
C ASN A 183 7.15 3.93 -17.44
N THR A 184 6.17 4.72 -17.88
CA THR A 184 5.31 4.36 -19.01
C THR A 184 5.12 5.52 -19.97
N THR A 185 4.61 5.22 -21.15
CA THR A 185 4.32 6.22 -22.19
C THR A 185 2.84 6.25 -22.53
N LYS A 186 1.94 5.91 -21.59
CA LYS A 186 0.49 5.81 -21.86
C LYS A 186 -0.05 7.08 -22.50
N LEU A 187 0.46 8.22 -22.04
CA LEU A 187 0.16 9.54 -22.57
C LEU A 187 1.42 10.40 -22.57
N VAL A 188 1.66 11.06 -23.69
CA VAL A 188 2.78 11.98 -23.88
C VAL A 188 2.30 13.31 -24.46
N LEU A 189 3.10 14.37 -24.31
CA LEU A 189 2.82 15.68 -24.89
C LEU A 189 3.69 15.92 -26.11
N LYS A 190 3.09 16.23 -27.26
CA LYS A 190 3.81 16.65 -28.46
C LYS A 190 4.33 18.08 -28.28
N ASN A 191 5.50 18.37 -28.85
CA ASN A 191 6.12 19.70 -28.83
C ASN A 191 6.23 20.30 -27.40
N SER A 192 6.51 19.46 -26.41
CA SER A 192 6.62 19.85 -24.99
C SER A 192 8.04 19.62 -24.48
N THR A 193 8.45 20.42 -23.50
CA THR A 193 9.70 20.23 -22.74
C THR A 193 9.53 19.25 -21.58
N VAL A 194 8.30 18.83 -21.28
CA VAL A 194 8.01 17.79 -20.29
C VAL A 194 8.53 16.46 -20.82
N ALA A 195 9.24 15.70 -19.99
CA ALA A 195 9.77 14.39 -20.37
C ALA A 195 8.64 13.46 -20.86
N PRO A 196 8.86 12.64 -21.89
CA PRO A 196 7.81 11.92 -22.61
C PRO A 196 7.36 10.65 -21.87
N THR A 197 7.03 10.77 -20.58
CA THR A 197 6.46 9.69 -19.78
C THR A 197 5.10 10.09 -19.20
N TYR A 198 4.29 9.08 -18.93
CA TYR A 198 2.97 9.25 -18.33
C TYR A 198 3.08 9.83 -16.92
N GLU A 199 4.07 9.39 -16.15
CA GLU A 199 4.32 9.84 -14.79
C GLU A 199 4.64 11.35 -14.79
N HIS A 200 5.50 11.82 -15.70
CA HIS A 200 5.76 13.25 -15.88
C HIS A 200 4.51 14.02 -16.30
N PHE A 201 3.68 13.48 -17.20
CA PHE A 201 2.40 14.11 -17.52
C PHE A 201 1.49 14.24 -16.29
N ILE A 202 1.34 13.19 -15.48
CA ILE A 202 0.49 13.22 -14.29
C ILE A 202 0.97 14.28 -13.29
N PHE A 203 2.26 14.29 -12.96
CA PHE A 203 2.78 15.14 -11.89
C PHE A 203 3.14 16.56 -12.33
N ASP A 204 3.78 16.74 -13.48
CA ASP A 204 4.20 18.08 -13.95
C ASP A 204 3.07 18.85 -14.65
N VAL A 205 1.99 18.19 -15.05
CA VAL A 205 0.94 18.79 -15.87
C VAL A 205 -0.45 18.61 -15.28
N TYR A 206 -0.92 17.37 -15.12
CA TYR A 206 -2.29 17.09 -14.70
C TYR A 206 -2.58 17.59 -13.27
N LEU A 207 -1.71 17.24 -12.32
CA LEU A 207 -1.90 17.56 -10.90
C LEU A 207 -1.29 18.91 -10.50
N LYS A 208 -0.51 19.56 -11.39
CA LYS A 208 0.28 20.76 -11.07
C LYS A 208 -0.50 21.89 -10.39
N LYS A 209 -1.75 22.12 -10.81
CA LYS A 209 -2.60 23.22 -10.27
C LYS A 209 -3.50 22.79 -9.12
N SER A 210 -3.59 21.49 -8.85
CA SER A 210 -4.57 20.91 -7.94
C SER A 210 -4.01 19.59 -7.40
N PHE A 211 -2.92 19.71 -6.66
CA PHE A 211 -2.23 18.56 -6.10
C PHE A 211 -3.08 17.91 -4.98
N PRO A 212 -3.13 16.57 -4.86
CA PRO A 212 -3.85 15.91 -3.77
C PRO A 212 -3.20 16.16 -2.40
N ASP A 213 -4.00 16.26 -1.34
CA ASP A 213 -3.53 16.42 0.03
C ASP A 213 -2.96 15.11 0.58
N LEU A 214 -3.50 13.98 0.13
CA LEU A 214 -3.03 12.63 0.48
C LEU A 214 -2.84 11.78 -0.78
N ASN A 215 -1.62 11.32 -1.02
CA ASN A 215 -1.23 10.52 -2.17
C ASN A 215 -0.82 9.13 -1.71
N ILE A 216 -1.46 8.08 -2.22
CA ILE A 216 -1.25 6.70 -1.77
C ILE A 216 -0.94 5.83 -2.97
N PHE A 217 0.33 5.45 -3.10
CA PHE A 217 0.83 4.56 -4.13
C PHE A 217 0.85 3.14 -3.60
N PHE A 218 0.14 2.23 -4.26
CA PHE A 218 0.32 0.81 -3.98
C PHE A 218 1.35 0.27 -4.97
N LEU A 219 2.59 0.16 -4.48
CA LEU A 219 3.74 -0.28 -5.23
C LEU A 219 4.36 -1.49 -4.53
N PRO A 220 4.90 -2.46 -5.27
CA PRO A 220 4.85 -2.58 -6.74
C PRO A 220 3.46 -3.03 -7.20
N MET A 221 2.97 -2.51 -8.34
CA MET A 221 1.71 -3.00 -8.89
C MET A 221 1.85 -4.44 -9.39
N ASN A 222 0.78 -5.24 -9.35
CA ASN A 222 0.78 -6.64 -9.81
C ASN A 222 1.30 -6.86 -11.24
N HIS A 223 1.31 -5.84 -12.10
CA HIS A 223 1.86 -5.94 -13.45
C HIS A 223 3.39 -5.86 -13.49
N ILE A 224 4.03 -5.25 -12.50
CA ILE A 224 5.49 -5.12 -12.41
C ILE A 224 6.16 -6.50 -12.33
N LYS A 225 5.56 -7.45 -11.59
CA LYS A 225 6.09 -8.83 -11.48
C LYS A 225 6.20 -9.58 -12.81
N ARG A 226 5.51 -9.11 -13.86
CA ARG A 226 5.60 -9.71 -15.20
C ARG A 226 6.94 -9.41 -15.88
N GLN A 227 7.72 -8.48 -15.35
CA GLN A 227 9.04 -8.10 -15.83
C GLN A 227 10.11 -8.60 -14.85
N PRO A 228 11.38 -8.70 -15.28
CA PRO A 228 12.48 -8.98 -14.35
C PRO A 228 12.53 -7.96 -13.22
N ILE A 229 12.80 -8.41 -12.00
CA ILE A 229 12.79 -7.56 -10.79
C ILE A 229 13.82 -6.42 -10.91
N GLU A 230 14.95 -6.71 -11.56
CA GLU A 230 16.03 -5.76 -11.83
C GLU A 230 15.54 -4.54 -12.64
N ARG A 231 14.48 -4.71 -13.43
CA ARG A 231 13.86 -3.61 -14.16
C ARG A 231 13.25 -2.59 -13.19
N PHE A 232 12.49 -3.06 -12.19
CA PHE A 232 11.90 -2.20 -11.17
C PHE A 232 12.98 -1.49 -10.34
N VAL A 233 13.98 -2.26 -9.88
CA VAL A 233 15.11 -1.74 -9.10
C VAL A 233 15.87 -0.64 -9.85
N ARG A 234 16.03 -0.78 -11.17
CA ARG A 234 16.69 0.22 -12.00
C ARG A 234 15.80 1.43 -12.29
N GLU A 235 14.51 1.21 -12.59
CA GLU A 235 13.64 2.27 -13.13
C GLU A 235 13.01 3.12 -12.04
N PHE A 236 12.48 2.53 -10.96
CA PHE A 236 11.76 3.28 -9.92
C PHE A 236 12.57 4.43 -9.28
N PRO A 237 13.82 4.22 -8.82
CA PRO A 237 14.60 5.26 -8.14
C PRO A 237 15.10 6.38 -9.07
N VAL A 238 15.05 6.20 -10.39
CA VAL A 238 15.51 7.22 -11.36
C VAL A 238 14.36 7.84 -12.16
N THR A 239 13.11 7.40 -11.94
CA THR A 239 11.93 7.89 -12.65
C THR A 239 10.87 8.43 -11.68
N LEU A 240 9.94 7.59 -11.24
CA LEU A 240 8.79 8.02 -10.43
C LEU A 240 9.20 8.59 -9.06
N LEU A 241 10.14 7.95 -8.35
CA LEU A 241 10.54 8.39 -7.01
C LEU A 241 11.11 9.84 -7.00
N PRO A 242 12.15 10.19 -7.78
CA PRO A 242 12.67 11.55 -7.79
C PRO A 242 11.64 12.56 -8.33
N LEU A 243 10.78 12.16 -9.26
CA LEU A 243 9.69 13.01 -9.73
C LEU A 243 8.72 13.38 -8.61
N VAL A 244 8.21 12.39 -7.85
CA VAL A 244 7.29 12.68 -6.75
C VAL A 244 7.93 13.54 -5.67
N LYS A 245 9.20 13.28 -5.33
CA LYS A 245 9.94 14.05 -4.32
C LYS A 245 10.11 15.51 -4.74
N LYS A 246 10.35 15.74 -6.04
CA LYS A 246 10.49 17.08 -6.61
C LYS A 246 9.18 17.87 -6.59
N VAL A 247 8.05 17.22 -6.87
CA VAL A 247 6.75 17.92 -7.03
C VAL A 247 5.93 17.99 -5.75
N LYS A 248 6.25 17.18 -4.72
CA LYS A 248 5.51 17.07 -3.46
C LYS A 248 5.39 18.44 -2.77
N PRO A 249 4.17 19.00 -2.65
CA PRO A 249 3.95 20.20 -1.85
C PRO A 249 4.17 19.92 -0.35
N PRO A 250 4.58 20.91 0.47
CA PRO A 250 4.77 20.73 1.91
C PRO A 250 3.50 20.29 2.66
N THR A 251 2.32 20.61 2.13
CA THR A 251 1.02 20.27 2.72
C THR A 251 0.49 18.90 2.28
N SER A 252 1.25 18.17 1.47
CA SER A 252 0.80 16.93 0.86
C SER A 252 1.53 15.73 1.47
N ASP A 253 0.77 14.72 1.88
CA ASP A 253 1.31 13.46 2.39
C ASP A 253 1.46 12.44 1.26
N PHE A 254 2.55 11.67 1.29
CA PHE A 254 2.88 10.64 0.30
C PHE A 254 3.13 9.32 1.00
N PHE A 255 2.35 8.31 0.63
CA PHE A 255 2.49 6.94 1.11
C PHE A 255 2.85 6.00 -0.03
N PHE A 256 3.90 5.22 0.17
CA PHE A 256 4.22 4.06 -0.66
C PHE A 256 3.88 2.79 0.12
N ILE A 257 2.81 2.12 -0.31
CA ILE A 257 2.25 0.95 0.35
C ILE A 257 2.71 -0.32 -0.40
N PRO A 258 3.48 -1.22 0.23
CA PRO A 258 3.86 -2.51 -0.34
C PRO A 258 2.68 -3.34 -0.87
N GLY A 259 2.93 -4.21 -1.85
CA GLY A 259 1.91 -5.07 -2.45
C GLY A 259 1.43 -6.19 -1.52
N THR A 260 0.21 -6.69 -1.75
CA THR A 260 -0.38 -7.82 -0.99
C THR A 260 0.09 -9.17 -1.51
N SER A 261 -0.02 -10.23 -0.71
CA SER A 261 0.19 -11.60 -1.16
C SER A 261 -0.74 -11.97 -2.30
N GLU A 262 -0.25 -12.89 -3.14
CA GLU A 262 -1.06 -13.62 -4.11
C GLU A 262 -1.17 -15.09 -3.71
N PHE A 263 -2.19 -15.76 -4.24
CA PHE A 263 -2.45 -17.17 -3.94
C PHE A 263 -2.62 -17.92 -5.24
N GLU A 264 -1.61 -18.68 -5.62
CA GLU A 264 -1.61 -19.49 -6.83
C GLU A 264 -2.84 -20.42 -6.89
N GLU A 265 -3.18 -21.05 -5.76
CA GLU A 265 -4.24 -22.05 -5.60
C GLU A 265 -5.63 -21.49 -5.95
N CYS A 266 -5.85 -20.20 -5.66
CA CYS A 266 -7.13 -19.52 -5.84
C CYS A 266 -7.35 -18.98 -7.26
N ARG A 267 -6.35 -19.08 -8.13
CA ARG A 267 -6.52 -18.69 -9.54
C ARG A 267 -7.54 -19.63 -10.18
N THR A 268 -8.63 -19.04 -10.66
CA THR A 268 -9.74 -19.74 -11.32
C THR A 268 -10.21 -18.98 -12.57
N GLY A 269 -11.04 -19.63 -13.40
CA GLY A 269 -11.59 -19.03 -14.62
C GLY A 269 -10.51 -18.54 -15.58
N GLY A 270 -10.61 -17.30 -16.05
CA GLY A 270 -9.63 -16.71 -16.96
C GLY A 270 -8.21 -16.56 -16.37
N ALA A 271 -8.07 -16.62 -15.04
CA ALA A 271 -6.79 -16.58 -14.34
C ALA A 271 -6.14 -17.96 -14.18
N GLU A 272 -6.86 -19.07 -14.43
CA GLU A 272 -6.35 -20.44 -14.31
C GLU A 272 -5.08 -20.66 -15.15
N LYS A 273 -4.98 -20.01 -16.32
CA LYS A 273 -3.79 -20.05 -17.18
C LYS A 273 -2.50 -19.53 -16.52
N TYR A 274 -2.63 -18.80 -15.41
CA TYR A 274 -1.52 -18.29 -14.62
C TYR A 274 -1.31 -19.07 -13.32
N LYS A 275 -2.07 -20.14 -13.06
CA LYS A 275 -1.92 -20.98 -11.86
C LYS A 275 -0.54 -21.63 -11.83
N TYR A 276 0.17 -21.42 -10.72
CA TYR A 276 1.58 -21.80 -10.53
C TYR A 276 2.54 -21.34 -11.65
N TYR A 277 2.14 -20.34 -12.44
CA TYR A 277 3.01 -19.78 -13.48
C TYR A 277 4.23 -19.11 -12.85
N LEU A 278 5.41 -19.40 -13.40
CA LEU A 278 6.66 -18.81 -12.97
C LEU A 278 6.94 -17.51 -13.70
N TRP A 279 6.99 -16.41 -12.95
CA TRP A 279 7.41 -15.09 -13.42
C TRP A 279 8.91 -14.94 -13.21
N HIS A 280 9.68 -15.13 -14.29
CA HIS A 280 11.15 -15.07 -14.23
C HIS A 280 11.75 -16.00 -13.17
N GLY A 281 11.20 -17.22 -13.08
CA GLY A 281 11.64 -18.27 -12.16
C GLY A 281 11.00 -18.25 -10.77
N LEU A 282 10.08 -17.33 -10.48
CA LEU A 282 9.41 -17.21 -9.18
C LEU A 282 7.89 -17.40 -9.31
N LEU A 283 7.25 -17.98 -8.29
CA LEU A 283 5.79 -17.89 -8.15
C LEU A 283 5.40 -16.42 -7.96
N ALA A 284 4.12 -16.08 -8.16
CA ALA A 284 3.72 -14.67 -8.07
C ALA A 284 3.83 -14.14 -6.64
N SER A 285 3.45 -14.96 -5.66
CA SER A 285 3.60 -14.67 -4.23
C SER A 285 5.06 -14.32 -3.89
N ASP A 286 6.02 -15.15 -4.32
CA ASP A 286 7.45 -14.90 -4.12
C ASP A 286 7.97 -13.68 -4.87
N ALA A 287 7.50 -13.47 -6.11
CA ALA A 287 7.87 -12.30 -6.91
C ALA A 287 7.39 -10.99 -6.23
N ILE A 288 6.17 -10.96 -5.68
CA ILE A 288 5.67 -9.80 -4.94
C ILE A 288 6.48 -9.57 -3.66
N ARG A 289 6.74 -10.60 -2.85
CA ARG A 289 7.58 -10.47 -1.65
C ARG A 289 8.97 -9.89 -1.98
N LYS A 290 9.61 -10.43 -3.03
CA LYS A 290 10.92 -9.93 -3.45
C LYS A 290 10.86 -8.48 -3.94
N LEU A 291 9.81 -8.11 -4.68
CA LEU A 291 9.61 -6.72 -5.10
C LEU A 291 9.30 -5.78 -3.92
N ASN A 292 8.54 -6.21 -2.91
CA ASN A 292 8.30 -5.44 -1.67
C ASN A 292 9.60 -5.19 -0.91
N ALA A 293 10.46 -6.21 -0.79
CA ALA A 293 11.77 -6.06 -0.18
C ALA A 293 12.66 -5.06 -0.94
N GLN A 294 12.64 -5.09 -2.28
CA GLN A 294 13.35 -4.10 -3.09
C GLN A 294 12.79 -2.69 -2.93
N LEU A 295 11.45 -2.54 -2.89
CA LEU A 295 10.81 -1.26 -2.63
C LEU A 295 11.24 -0.67 -1.28
N PHE A 296 11.23 -1.50 -0.22
CA PHE A 296 11.71 -1.07 1.10
C PHE A 296 13.15 -0.58 1.05
N SER A 297 14.07 -1.38 0.49
CA SER A 297 15.49 -1.02 0.38
C SER A 297 15.71 0.29 -0.38
N ILE A 298 14.90 0.60 -1.39
CA ILE A 298 14.97 1.86 -2.12
C ILE A 298 14.43 3.04 -1.30
N LEU A 299 13.36 2.83 -0.53
CA LEU A 299 12.65 3.89 0.19
C LEU A 299 13.15 4.15 1.61
N GLU A 300 13.93 3.25 2.19
CA GLU A 300 14.29 3.26 3.61
C GLU A 300 14.79 4.63 4.10
N THR A 301 15.79 5.19 3.42
CA THR A 301 16.34 6.52 3.75
C THR A 301 15.28 7.62 3.67
N ASP A 302 14.43 7.57 2.65
CA ASP A 302 13.38 8.57 2.43
C ASP A 302 12.28 8.47 3.51
N ILE A 303 12.01 7.26 4.02
CA ILE A 303 11.07 7.02 5.12
C ILE A 303 11.65 7.57 6.44
N ILE A 304 12.91 7.24 6.73
CA ILE A 304 13.61 7.68 7.95
C ILE A 304 13.70 9.21 7.98
N ASN A 305 13.98 9.85 6.85
CA ASN A 305 14.06 11.31 6.74
C ASN A 305 12.68 11.99 6.68
N GLY A 306 11.58 11.22 6.64
CA GLY A 306 10.21 11.74 6.56
C GLY A 306 9.86 12.38 5.20
N GLU A 307 10.66 12.15 4.17
CA GLU A 307 10.40 12.64 2.81
C GLU A 307 9.21 11.92 2.20
N VAL A 308 9.04 10.64 2.51
CA VAL A 308 7.87 9.82 2.18
C VAL A 308 7.44 9.04 3.42
N SER A 309 6.22 8.53 3.41
CA SER A 309 5.74 7.57 4.41
C SER A 309 5.55 6.21 3.76
N SER A 310 5.61 5.18 4.58
CA SER A 310 5.21 3.83 4.24
C SER A 310 4.37 3.27 5.38
N PHE A 311 3.82 2.08 5.20
CA PHE A 311 2.98 1.42 6.19
C PHE A 311 3.60 0.08 6.62
N LEU A 312 2.96 -1.03 6.26
CA LEU A 312 3.41 -2.39 6.54
C LEU A 312 3.69 -3.12 5.22
N ASP A 313 4.52 -4.15 5.27
CA ASP A 313 4.57 -5.11 4.17
C ASP A 313 3.24 -5.86 4.07
N LEU A 314 2.43 -5.48 3.08
CA LEU A 314 1.11 -6.07 2.93
C LEU A 314 1.16 -7.54 2.52
N ALA A 315 2.28 -8.04 1.99
CA ALA A 315 2.43 -9.48 1.74
C ALA A 315 2.42 -10.24 3.08
N GLU A 316 3.15 -9.76 4.08
CA GLU A 316 3.15 -10.40 5.39
C GLU A 316 1.80 -10.24 6.11
N VAL A 317 1.18 -9.07 6.02
CA VAL A 317 -0.17 -8.83 6.56
C VAL A 317 -1.21 -9.78 5.96
N THR A 318 -1.14 -10.05 4.66
CA THR A 318 -2.17 -10.81 3.93
C THR A 318 -1.85 -12.28 3.70
N SER A 319 -0.64 -12.74 4.04
CA SER A 319 -0.15 -14.10 3.79
C SER A 319 -1.08 -15.22 4.29
N SER A 320 -1.80 -15.01 5.39
CA SER A 320 -2.73 -15.97 5.99
C SER A 320 -4.19 -15.85 5.51
N LEU A 321 -4.47 -14.91 4.59
CA LEU A 321 -5.82 -14.55 4.18
C LEU A 321 -6.28 -15.24 2.88
N ILE A 322 -5.83 -16.47 2.63
CA ILE A 322 -6.25 -17.25 1.45
C ILE A 322 -7.78 -17.39 1.36
N HIS A 323 -8.47 -17.44 2.51
CA HIS A 323 -9.93 -17.50 2.60
C HIS A 323 -10.64 -16.20 2.17
N MET A 324 -9.91 -15.09 2.03
CA MET A 324 -10.41 -13.82 1.49
C MET A 324 -9.98 -13.59 0.03
N CYS A 325 -9.29 -14.56 -0.56
CA CYS A 325 -8.83 -14.48 -1.94
C CYS A 325 -10.00 -14.66 -2.91
N ALA A 326 -10.14 -13.74 -3.86
CA ALA A 326 -11.19 -13.79 -4.87
C ALA A 326 -10.78 -14.58 -6.12
N ASP A 327 -9.57 -14.36 -6.63
CA ASP A 327 -9.12 -14.93 -7.91
C ASP A 327 -7.60 -15.22 -7.98
N GLY A 328 -6.94 -15.26 -6.84
CA GLY A 328 -5.49 -15.44 -6.70
C GLY A 328 -4.66 -14.17 -6.83
N SER A 329 -5.23 -13.05 -7.30
CA SER A 329 -4.55 -11.74 -7.36
C SER A 329 -5.27 -10.64 -6.56
N HIS A 330 -6.59 -10.72 -6.51
CA HIS A 330 -7.46 -9.79 -5.80
C HIS A 330 -8.06 -10.47 -4.56
N PHE A 331 -8.43 -9.65 -3.58
CA PHE A 331 -9.20 -10.07 -2.41
C PHE A 331 -10.69 -9.74 -2.59
N HIS A 332 -11.52 -10.23 -1.68
CA HIS A 332 -12.88 -9.72 -1.50
C HIS A 332 -12.89 -8.35 -0.82
N ASP A 333 -13.99 -7.59 -1.00
CA ASP A 333 -14.15 -6.20 -0.51
C ASP A 333 -13.88 -6.05 1.00
N LYS A 334 -14.12 -7.11 1.78
CA LYS A 334 -13.84 -7.15 3.23
C LYS A 334 -12.39 -6.78 3.55
N TRP A 335 -11.41 -7.30 2.80
CA TRP A 335 -9.99 -6.97 3.02
C TRP A 335 -9.72 -5.48 2.81
N TYR A 336 -10.14 -4.94 1.66
CA TYR A 336 -9.92 -3.54 1.32
C TYR A 336 -10.57 -2.59 2.35
N PHE A 337 -11.70 -3.00 2.94
CA PHE A 337 -12.37 -2.23 3.99
C PHE A 337 -11.53 -2.23 5.28
N ILE A 338 -11.03 -3.40 5.69
CA ILE A 338 -10.18 -3.53 6.88
C ILE A 338 -8.90 -2.73 6.72
N PHE A 339 -8.26 -2.79 5.53
CA PHE A 339 -7.10 -1.98 5.23
C PHE A 339 -7.38 -0.50 5.47
N TRP A 340 -8.44 0.07 4.88
CA TRP A 340 -8.73 1.50 5.05
C TRP A 340 -9.08 1.87 6.47
N LYS A 341 -9.82 1.01 7.17
CA LYS A 341 -10.11 1.20 8.60
C LYS A 341 -8.79 1.31 9.39
N VAL A 342 -7.87 0.37 9.21
CA VAL A 342 -6.59 0.35 9.94
C VAL A 342 -5.69 1.52 9.51
N PHE A 343 -5.50 1.70 8.21
CA PHE A 343 -4.67 2.76 7.64
C PHE A 343 -5.13 4.14 8.12
N LEU A 344 -6.43 4.45 8.03
CA LEU A 344 -6.95 5.74 8.47
C LEU A 344 -6.83 5.93 9.98
N ASN A 345 -6.99 4.88 10.79
CA ASN A 345 -6.75 4.97 12.24
C ASN A 345 -5.28 5.27 12.59
N VAL A 346 -4.33 4.68 11.86
CA VAL A 346 -2.90 4.99 12.03
C VAL A 346 -2.59 6.39 11.53
N TYR A 347 -3.03 6.74 10.32
CA TYR A 347 -2.79 8.04 9.69
C TYR A 347 -3.36 9.20 10.51
N CYS A 348 -4.51 8.98 11.15
CA CYS A 348 -5.21 9.96 11.97
C CYS A 348 -4.76 10.00 13.43
N HIS A 349 -3.83 9.13 13.83
CA HIS A 349 -3.26 9.22 15.18
C HIS A 349 -2.64 10.61 15.39
N GLU A 350 -2.94 11.21 16.53
CA GLU A 350 -2.33 12.46 16.98
C GLU A 350 -1.20 12.09 17.93
N ASP A 351 -0.04 12.71 17.76
CA ASP A 351 1.01 12.71 18.78
C ASP A 351 0.70 13.79 19.83
#